data_AF-A0A9P1BEA9-F1
#
_entry.id   AF-A0A9P1BEA9-F1
#
_cell.length_a   1.000
_cell.length_b   1.000
_cell.length_c   1.000
_cell.angle_alpha   90.00
_cell.angle_beta   90.00
_cell.angle_gamma   90.00
#
_symmetry.space_group_name_H-M   'P 1'
#
loop_
_entity.id
_entity.type
_entity.pdbx_description
1 polymer ?
#
loop_
_entity_poly.entity_id
_entity_poly.type
_entity_poly.pdbx_seq_one_letter_code
_entity_poly.pdbx_strand_id
1 'polypeptide(L)'
;MADTAQRRMTKSPVRLAREALRIGEEGLPSYSAAKSPKKFTQPQLFAVLVLRQFFKTDYRGIVALLEDIERLGLIGKKPDAAVDATGLESRHASRHYVSRAGQKRYLRSDWPKLTVVCDTASHLIAGASVARGPSQDSPDFFPAMYQAGCHVRWYRVFADAGYDAEHNHEFCRDVLGMKSSIITLNRRNMGRRWPLTKYRRQMKRTAYRRDYGQRWQVESVFSRYKRLLGAALRARTDASQAREMLLRVLVHNLMLLRMEPETEDLQAELSDEHWLLIADLFENPKPSPKGGRPMVDPRACFEGVLWQDRLAGRFRGRDVCSGKKRGERVGKTKRGKGTKVMVLADARGLPLSIDVASASEAEVNLVEPLLNMAATRYVPNKLIYDKAADCDALRDRLARRNIDLISPHRKNRVRRKTQDGRKLRRYRRRWKIERTVSWLHDFRRLLVRHEFYWSLYQGFSKLACIIMAVRRLLDTL
;
A
#
# COMPACT_ATOMS: atom_id res chain seq x y z
N MET A 1 19.68 -28.82 17.53
CA MET A 1 20.46 -27.71 18.11
C MET A 1 20.43 -26.58 17.09
N ALA A 2 19.50 -25.63 17.15
CA ALA A 2 19.52 -24.41 17.98
C ALA A 2 20.74 -23.51 17.68
N ASP A 3 20.71 -22.18 17.58
CA ASP A 3 19.73 -21.08 17.47
C ASP A 3 20.62 -19.81 17.30
N THR A 4 20.10 -18.70 16.75
CA THR A 4 20.61 -17.29 16.93
C THR A 4 22.08 -16.95 16.61
N ALA A 5 22.41 -16.02 15.69
CA ALA A 5 22.47 -14.56 15.95
C ALA A 5 22.86 -13.81 14.63
N GLN A 6 22.14 -12.78 14.14
CA GLN A 6 22.46 -11.37 14.44
C GLN A 6 23.57 -10.73 13.56
N ARG A 7 23.21 -10.16 12.39
CA ARG A 7 23.69 -8.87 11.81
C ARG A 7 23.25 -8.77 10.35
N ARG A 8 22.45 -7.74 10.08
CA ARG A 8 21.66 -7.56 8.85
C ARG A 8 22.53 -7.14 7.67
N MET A 9 23.06 -8.14 6.97
CA MET A 9 23.74 -7.97 5.70
C MET A 9 22.72 -7.72 4.58
N THR A 10 22.95 -6.72 3.73
CA THR A 10 22.35 -6.76 2.40
C THR A 10 23.18 -7.74 1.54
N LYS A 11 22.55 -8.55 0.70
CA LYS A 11 23.26 -9.34 -0.34
C LYS A 11 23.36 -8.57 -1.65
N SER A 12 22.81 -7.35 -1.71
CA SER A 12 22.75 -6.55 -2.93
C SER A 12 23.98 -5.65 -3.12
N PRO A 13 24.70 -5.79 -4.25
CA PRO A 13 25.91 -5.03 -4.56
C PRO A 13 25.69 -3.57 -4.83
N VAL A 14 24.74 -3.24 -5.69
CA VAL A 14 24.35 -1.89 -6.09
C VAL A 14 24.17 -0.94 -4.90
N ARG A 15 23.55 -1.47 -3.84
CA ARG A 15 23.10 -0.75 -2.64
C ARG A 15 24.24 -0.23 -1.78
N LEU A 16 25.31 -0.99 -1.72
CA LEU A 16 26.52 -0.65 -0.98
C LEU A 16 27.39 0.36 -1.76
N ALA A 17 27.20 0.35 -3.07
CA ALA A 17 28.10 0.91 -4.04
C ALA A 17 27.96 2.40 -4.28
N ARG A 18 26.71 2.81 -4.35
CA ARG A 18 26.34 4.21 -4.38
C ARG A 18 26.67 4.90 -3.05
N GLU A 19 26.52 4.18 -1.95
CA GLU A 19 26.80 4.73 -0.62
C GLU A 19 28.28 5.02 -0.42
N ALA A 20 29.10 4.14 -0.95
CA ALA A 20 30.52 4.31 -0.96
C ALA A 20 30.95 5.53 -1.79
N LEU A 21 30.55 5.63 -3.06
CA LEU A 21 30.96 6.70 -3.98
C LEU A 21 30.70 8.09 -3.39
N ARG A 22 29.52 8.19 -2.78
CA ARG A 22 29.04 9.39 -2.14
C ARG A 22 29.96 9.87 -1.01
N ILE A 23 30.34 8.98 -0.09
CA ILE A 23 31.25 9.34 1.01
C ILE A 23 32.62 9.77 0.47
N GLY A 24 33.06 9.21 -0.66
CA GLY A 24 34.30 9.59 -1.34
C GLY A 24 34.29 11.01 -1.90
N GLU A 25 33.17 11.46 -2.49
CA GLU A 25 33.06 12.75 -3.21
C GLU A 25 33.12 13.94 -2.27
N GLU A 26 32.68 13.69 -1.04
CA GLU A 26 32.60 14.68 0.03
C GLU A 26 33.94 14.82 0.78
N GLY A 27 34.67 13.72 0.96
CA GLY A 27 35.90 13.73 1.75
C GLY A 27 37.18 14.01 0.95
N LEU A 28 37.15 13.84 -0.37
CA LEU A 28 38.36 13.77 -1.20
C LEU A 28 38.28 14.72 -2.40
N PRO A 29 39.33 15.51 -2.68
CA PRO A 29 39.40 16.32 -3.89
C PRO A 29 39.40 15.43 -5.14
N SER A 30 38.79 15.89 -6.24
CA SER A 30 38.58 15.09 -7.46
C SER A 30 39.86 14.41 -7.99
N TYR A 31 40.98 15.11 -7.84
CA TYR A 31 42.34 14.59 -8.02
C TYR A 31 43.25 15.25 -6.96
N SER A 32 44.23 14.52 -6.43
CA SER A 32 45.14 15.09 -5.43
C SER A 32 46.13 16.12 -5.98
N ALA A 33 46.48 16.06 -7.28
CA ALA A 33 47.42 16.99 -7.90
C ALA A 33 47.20 17.17 -9.42
N ALA A 34 47.76 18.25 -9.99
CA ALA A 34 47.58 18.60 -11.40
C ALA A 34 48.14 17.55 -12.40
N LYS A 35 49.17 16.78 -12.02
CA LYS A 35 49.77 15.69 -12.84
C LYS A 35 49.15 14.30 -12.59
N SER A 36 48.04 14.20 -11.85
CA SER A 36 47.40 12.91 -11.54
C SER A 36 46.74 12.24 -12.77
N PRO A 37 46.77 10.89 -12.91
CA PRO A 37 46.14 10.18 -14.03
C PRO A 37 44.61 10.32 -14.00
N LYS A 38 43.98 10.74 -15.12
CA LYS A 38 42.55 11.16 -15.16
C LYS A 38 41.56 10.09 -15.65
N LYS A 39 41.72 8.85 -15.20
CA LYS A 39 40.82 7.73 -15.53
C LYS A 39 39.61 7.58 -14.58
N PHE A 40 39.75 7.84 -13.27
CA PHE A 40 38.68 7.89 -12.25
C PHE A 40 39.01 8.97 -11.20
N THR A 41 38.02 9.52 -10.50
CA THR A 41 38.23 10.51 -9.41
C THR A 41 38.54 9.82 -8.07
N GLN A 42 39.25 10.47 -7.13
CA GLN A 42 39.48 9.89 -5.78
C GLN A 42 38.19 9.44 -5.05
N PRO A 43 37.08 10.16 -5.22
CA PRO A 43 35.78 9.70 -4.78
C PRO A 43 35.22 8.43 -5.41
N GLN A 44 35.35 8.31 -6.73
CA GLN A 44 35.04 7.09 -7.48
C GLN A 44 35.90 5.94 -7.02
N LEU A 45 37.11 6.26 -6.60
CA LEU A 45 37.98 5.29 -6.00
C LEU A 45 37.52 4.88 -4.57
N PHE A 46 37.02 5.77 -3.72
CA PHE A 46 36.51 5.37 -2.41
C PHE A 46 35.22 4.51 -2.49
N ALA A 47 34.40 4.71 -3.53
CA ALA A 47 33.22 3.89 -3.83
C ALA A 47 33.51 2.38 -3.87
N VAL A 48 34.62 2.09 -4.53
CA VAL A 48 35.08 0.77 -4.89
C VAL A 48 35.72 0.07 -3.67
N LEU A 49 36.10 0.81 -2.62
CA LEU A 49 36.70 0.27 -1.39
C LEU A 49 35.66 -0.23 -0.37
N VAL A 50 34.55 0.48 -0.20
CA VAL A 50 33.46 0.08 0.74
C VAL A 50 32.63 -1.04 0.14
N LEU A 51 32.50 -1.04 -1.18
CA LEU A 51 31.95 -2.19 -1.88
C LEU A 51 32.76 -3.47 -1.62
N ARG A 52 34.08 -3.33 -1.68
CA ARG A 52 35.08 -4.39 -1.51
C ARG A 52 34.97 -5.03 -0.15
N GLN A 53 34.71 -4.20 0.87
CA GLN A 53 34.51 -4.65 2.24
C GLN A 53 33.23 -5.48 2.46
N PHE A 54 32.18 -5.33 1.64
CA PHE A 54 30.93 -6.07 1.83
C PHE A 54 30.72 -7.26 0.89
N PHE A 55 31.43 -7.35 -0.24
CA PHE A 55 31.51 -8.61 -1.02
C PHE A 55 32.65 -9.54 -0.58
N LYS A 56 33.52 -9.10 0.34
CA LYS A 56 34.75 -9.81 0.73
C LYS A 56 35.64 -10.18 -0.47
N THR A 57 35.78 -9.25 -1.40
CA THR A 57 36.63 -9.35 -2.60
C THR A 57 37.68 -8.26 -2.51
N ASP A 58 38.62 -8.21 -3.44
CA ASP A 58 39.53 -7.07 -3.58
C ASP A 58 38.84 -5.93 -4.36
N TYR A 59 39.54 -4.80 -4.42
CA TYR A 59 39.05 -3.54 -5.01
C TYR A 59 38.66 -3.69 -6.49
N ARG A 60 39.29 -4.62 -7.20
CA ARG A 60 39.05 -4.86 -8.62
C ARG A 60 37.68 -5.52 -8.85
N GLY A 61 37.19 -6.34 -7.93
CA GLY A 61 35.94 -7.11 -8.10
C GLY A 61 34.62 -6.35 -8.04
N ILE A 62 34.64 -5.02 -7.91
CA ILE A 62 33.47 -4.23 -7.52
C ILE A 62 33.26 -2.98 -8.33
N VAL A 63 34.35 -2.42 -8.86
CA VAL A 63 34.30 -1.57 -10.05
C VAL A 63 33.49 -2.30 -11.11
N ALA A 64 33.79 -3.59 -11.32
CA ALA A 64 33.09 -4.47 -12.25
C ALA A 64 31.58 -4.50 -12.01
N LEU A 65 31.13 -4.74 -10.78
CA LEU A 65 29.71 -4.88 -10.42
C LEU A 65 28.88 -3.59 -10.51
N LEU A 66 29.50 -2.42 -10.39
CA LEU A 66 28.83 -1.12 -10.48
C LEU A 66 28.74 -0.58 -11.89
N GLU A 67 29.84 -0.69 -12.63
CA GLU A 67 29.87 -0.42 -14.06
C GLU A 67 28.82 -1.27 -14.78
N ASP A 68 28.51 -2.45 -14.22
CA ASP A 68 27.49 -3.32 -14.77
C ASP A 68 26.04 -2.83 -14.57
N ILE A 69 25.71 -1.91 -13.66
CA ILE A 69 24.29 -1.50 -13.41
C ILE A 69 23.75 -0.53 -14.45
N GLU A 70 24.62 0.35 -14.97
CA GLU A 70 24.31 1.13 -16.16
C GLU A 70 24.29 0.22 -17.40
N ARG A 71 25.04 -0.89 -17.39
CA ARG A 71 25.00 -1.96 -18.42
C ARG A 71 23.82 -2.93 -18.27
N LEU A 72 23.17 -3.03 -17.09
CA LEU A 72 21.99 -3.88 -16.80
C LEU A 72 20.69 -3.31 -17.40
N GLY A 73 20.71 -2.12 -18.02
CA GLY A 73 19.59 -1.59 -18.82
C GLY A 73 18.32 -1.20 -18.04
N LEU A 74 18.39 -1.09 -16.71
CA LEU A 74 17.21 -0.84 -15.86
C LEU A 74 16.67 0.60 -15.94
N ILE A 75 17.53 1.57 -16.24
CA ILE A 75 17.17 2.97 -16.46
C ILE A 75 17.45 3.29 -17.93
N GLY A 76 16.42 3.75 -18.65
CA GLY A 76 16.54 4.05 -20.07
C GLY A 76 17.43 5.27 -20.35
N LYS A 77 17.87 5.43 -21.61
CA LYS A 77 18.74 6.54 -22.06
C LYS A 77 18.16 7.95 -21.83
N LYS A 78 16.85 8.08 -21.68
CA LYS A 78 16.13 9.33 -21.39
C LYS A 78 15.12 9.09 -20.26
N PRO A 79 15.59 8.95 -19.01
CA PRO A 79 14.71 8.53 -17.93
C PRO A 79 13.88 9.72 -17.44
N ASP A 80 12.61 9.47 -17.15
CA ASP A 80 11.73 10.49 -16.58
C ASP A 80 11.47 10.19 -15.10
N ALA A 81 11.61 11.22 -14.27
CA ALA A 81 11.37 11.17 -12.84
C ALA A 81 9.93 11.56 -12.48
N ALA A 82 9.34 10.90 -11.49
CA ALA A 82 8.14 11.34 -10.81
C ALA A 82 8.43 11.56 -9.32
N VAL A 83 7.92 12.66 -8.76
CA VAL A 83 8.17 13.10 -7.39
C VAL A 83 6.85 13.32 -6.66
N ASP A 84 6.78 12.78 -5.45
CA ASP A 84 5.68 13.02 -4.53
C ASP A 84 6.07 12.67 -3.09
N ALA A 85 5.22 13.02 -2.14
CA ALA A 85 5.37 12.74 -0.72
C ALA A 85 4.24 11.89 -0.16
N THR A 86 4.57 11.05 0.82
CA THR A 86 3.59 10.26 1.54
C THR A 86 3.80 10.31 3.05
N GLY A 87 2.71 10.45 3.80
CA GLY A 87 2.69 10.20 5.25
C GLY A 87 2.68 8.70 5.59
N LEU A 88 3.34 8.34 6.69
CA LEU A 88 3.30 7.01 7.32
C LEU A 88 2.76 7.12 8.75
N GLU A 89 2.14 6.04 9.23
CA GLU A 89 1.61 5.99 10.59
C GLU A 89 2.75 5.74 11.58
N SER A 90 2.78 6.48 12.69
CA SER A 90 3.82 6.32 13.72
C SER A 90 3.59 5.14 14.66
N ARG A 91 2.41 4.48 14.59
CA ARG A 91 1.97 3.36 15.46
C ARG A 91 1.00 2.44 14.70
N HIS A 92 0.91 1.16 15.09
CA HIS A 92 -0.02 0.17 14.51
C HIS A 92 -1.49 0.29 14.99
N ALA A 93 -1.79 1.15 15.96
CA ALA A 93 -3.15 1.29 16.45
C ALA A 93 -3.96 2.20 15.51
N SER A 94 -4.98 1.64 14.85
CA SER A 94 -5.80 2.41 13.92
C SER A 94 -6.40 3.65 14.60
N ARG A 95 -6.48 4.77 13.87
CA ARG A 95 -7.08 6.03 14.38
C ARG A 95 -8.50 5.81 14.91
N HIS A 96 -9.24 4.89 14.30
CA HIS A 96 -10.59 4.49 14.74
C HIS A 96 -10.55 3.78 16.11
N TYR A 97 -9.64 2.82 16.31
CA TYR A 97 -9.45 2.13 17.58
C TYR A 97 -9.04 3.10 18.69
N VAL A 98 -8.03 3.95 18.43
CA VAL A 98 -7.54 4.96 19.40
C VAL A 98 -8.65 5.95 19.80
N SER A 99 -9.44 6.42 18.83
CA SER A 99 -10.56 7.33 19.08
C SER A 99 -11.65 6.68 19.94
N ARG A 100 -11.93 5.39 19.74
CA ARG A 100 -12.95 4.64 20.49
C ARG A 100 -12.49 4.22 21.88
N ALA A 101 -11.20 3.95 22.06
CA ALA A 101 -10.59 3.66 23.35
C ALA A 101 -10.53 4.90 24.28
N GLY A 102 -10.99 6.07 23.82
CA GLY A 102 -10.99 7.32 24.60
C GLY A 102 -9.60 7.91 24.81
N GLN A 103 -8.56 7.35 24.19
CA GLN A 103 -7.19 7.75 24.41
C GLN A 103 -6.80 8.90 23.46
N LYS A 104 -7.35 10.10 23.73
CA LYS A 104 -7.10 11.32 22.95
C LYS A 104 -5.62 11.72 22.90
N ARG A 105 -4.82 11.29 23.89
CA ARG A 105 -3.38 11.59 24.04
C ARG A 105 -2.50 10.99 22.93
N TYR A 106 -3.01 10.03 22.14
CA TYR A 106 -2.27 9.41 21.03
C TYR A 106 -2.58 10.00 19.65
N LEU A 107 -3.44 11.03 19.58
CA LEU A 107 -3.65 11.81 18.37
C LEU A 107 -2.54 12.87 18.24
N ARG A 108 -1.31 12.40 18.04
CA ARG A 108 -0.19 13.31 17.72
C ARG A 108 -0.46 13.98 16.37
N SER A 109 -0.27 15.30 16.32
CA SER A 109 -0.46 16.12 15.11
C SER A 109 0.67 15.91 14.10
N ASP A 110 1.81 15.36 14.53
CA ASP A 110 3.00 15.13 13.73
C ASP A 110 3.07 13.72 13.15
N TRP A 111 3.41 13.60 11.87
CA TRP A 111 3.59 12.31 11.20
C TRP A 111 4.89 12.25 10.41
N PRO A 112 5.57 11.08 10.34
CA PRO A 112 6.66 10.86 9.42
C PRO A 112 6.19 11.03 7.97
N LYS A 113 6.92 11.84 7.19
CA LYS A 113 6.66 12.13 5.77
C LYS A 113 7.86 11.69 4.93
N LEU A 114 7.61 10.90 3.89
CA LEU A 114 8.62 10.42 2.94
C LEU A 114 8.37 11.06 1.57
N THR A 115 9.31 11.85 1.08
CA THR A 115 9.35 12.34 -0.30
C THR A 115 10.25 11.44 -1.11
N VAL A 116 9.81 10.97 -2.28
CA VAL A 116 10.61 10.08 -3.14
C VAL A 116 10.66 10.60 -4.57
N VAL A 117 11.76 10.27 -5.24
CA VAL A 117 11.97 10.45 -6.68
C VAL A 117 12.13 9.07 -7.29
N CYS A 118 11.23 8.70 -8.19
CA CYS A 118 11.30 7.40 -8.86
C CYS A 118 11.34 7.53 -10.38
N ASP A 119 12.01 6.59 -11.02
CA ASP A 119 11.93 6.41 -12.47
C ASP A 119 10.54 5.91 -12.86
N THR A 120 9.95 6.56 -13.86
CA THR A 120 8.59 6.24 -14.34
C THR A 120 8.49 4.89 -15.05
N ALA A 121 9.59 4.39 -15.62
CA ALA A 121 9.61 3.12 -16.35
C ALA A 121 9.86 1.90 -15.44
N SER A 122 10.89 1.99 -14.60
CA SER A 122 11.34 0.90 -13.73
C SER A 122 10.72 0.92 -12.33
N HIS A 123 10.16 2.06 -11.90
CA HIS A 123 9.70 2.32 -10.53
C HIS A 123 10.82 2.30 -9.48
N LEU A 124 12.08 2.31 -9.93
CA LEU A 124 13.25 2.41 -9.06
C LEU A 124 13.25 3.77 -8.38
N ILE A 125 13.37 3.78 -7.05
CA ILE A 125 13.51 5.01 -6.28
C ILE A 125 14.98 5.43 -6.32
N ALA A 126 15.26 6.58 -6.91
CA ALA A 126 16.61 7.12 -7.05
C ALA A 126 16.98 8.14 -5.99
N GLY A 127 15.99 8.77 -5.34
CA GLY A 127 16.21 9.71 -4.24
C GLY A 127 15.07 9.66 -3.24
N ALA A 128 15.37 9.91 -1.96
CA ALA A 128 14.39 9.94 -0.90
C ALA A 128 14.75 10.91 0.23
N SER A 129 13.79 11.73 0.65
CA SER A 129 13.92 12.65 1.78
C SER A 129 12.88 12.32 2.86
N VAL A 130 13.26 12.41 4.12
CA VAL A 130 12.37 12.17 5.27
C VAL A 130 12.21 13.46 6.06
N ALA A 131 10.96 13.82 6.34
CA ALA A 131 10.59 14.98 7.13
C ALA A 131 9.45 14.66 8.11
N ARG A 132 9.03 15.66 8.87
CA ARG A 132 7.83 15.60 9.72
C ARG A 132 6.72 16.45 9.10
N GLY A 133 5.53 15.90 9.00
CA GLY A 133 4.30 16.65 8.74
C GLY A 133 3.66 17.13 10.05
N PRO A 134 2.75 18.13 10.02
CA PRO A 134 2.34 18.89 8.84
C PRO A 134 3.40 19.93 8.46
N SER A 135 3.87 19.89 7.21
CA SER A 135 4.84 20.82 6.65
C SER A 135 4.58 20.95 5.15
N GLN A 136 4.99 22.08 4.55
CA GLN A 136 4.94 22.25 3.10
C GLN A 136 5.82 21.21 2.41
N ASP A 137 5.45 20.76 1.21
CA ASP A 137 6.18 19.72 0.48
C ASP A 137 7.37 20.28 -0.33
N SER A 138 7.30 21.53 -0.78
CA SER A 138 8.36 22.21 -1.54
C SER A 138 9.78 22.08 -0.93
N PRO A 139 10.00 22.28 0.39
CA PRO A 139 11.33 22.13 0.98
C PRO A 139 11.92 20.73 0.86
N ASP A 140 11.08 19.69 0.81
CA ASP A 140 11.53 18.30 0.71
C ASP A 140 11.88 17.87 -0.72
N PHE A 141 11.55 18.71 -1.71
CA PHE A 141 11.83 18.47 -3.13
C PHE A 141 13.33 18.46 -3.41
N PHE A 142 14.02 19.52 -2.98
CA PHE A 142 15.43 19.70 -3.28
C PHE A 142 16.30 18.55 -2.74
N PRO A 143 16.19 18.14 -1.46
CA PRO A 143 16.99 17.03 -0.95
C PRO A 143 16.76 15.71 -1.70
N ALA A 144 15.50 15.42 -2.05
CA ALA A 144 15.16 14.18 -2.75
C ALA A 144 15.64 14.20 -4.22
N MET A 145 15.44 15.31 -4.93
CA MET A 145 15.87 15.47 -6.32
C MET A 145 17.38 15.60 -6.47
N TYR A 146 18.06 16.22 -5.51
CA TYR A 146 19.51 16.30 -5.48
C TYR A 146 20.12 14.88 -5.42
N GLN A 147 19.68 14.06 -4.47
CA GLN A 147 20.12 12.66 -4.38
C GLN A 147 19.86 11.89 -5.68
N ALA A 148 18.68 12.06 -6.28
CA ALA A 148 18.34 11.40 -7.53
C ALA A 148 19.20 11.88 -8.70
N GLY A 149 19.55 13.16 -8.75
CA GLY A 149 20.40 13.77 -9.78
C GLY A 149 21.87 13.36 -9.68
N CYS A 150 22.36 13.05 -8.49
CA CYS A 150 23.72 12.50 -8.29
C CYS A 150 23.91 11.11 -8.92
N HIS A 151 22.83 10.37 -9.13
CA HIS A 151 22.90 8.98 -9.60
C HIS A 151 22.36 8.76 -11.01
N VAL A 152 21.50 9.66 -11.48
CA VAL A 152 20.79 9.50 -12.75
C VAL A 152 20.70 10.85 -13.44
N ARG A 153 21.11 10.88 -14.71
CA ARG A 153 20.89 12.04 -15.56
C ARG A 153 19.46 12.04 -16.11
N TRP A 154 18.56 12.67 -15.39
CA TRP A 154 17.14 12.74 -15.74
C TRP A 154 16.88 13.57 -16.99
N TYR A 155 15.98 13.07 -17.84
CA TYR A 155 15.50 13.81 -19.00
C TYR A 155 14.41 14.81 -18.60
N ARG A 156 13.42 14.37 -17.81
CA ARG A 156 12.32 15.22 -17.30
C ARG A 156 11.94 14.84 -15.88
N VAL A 157 11.22 15.73 -15.20
CA VAL A 157 10.62 15.46 -13.89
C VAL A 157 9.16 15.90 -13.82
N PHE A 158 8.32 15.12 -13.15
CA PHE A 158 6.90 15.37 -12.90
C PHE A 158 6.63 15.51 -11.40
N ALA A 159 6.00 16.61 -10.98
CA ALA A 159 5.63 16.83 -9.58
C ALA A 159 4.31 17.61 -9.44
N ASP A 160 3.66 17.49 -8.29
CA ASP A 160 2.38 18.14 -8.03
C ASP A 160 2.53 19.63 -7.65
N ALA A 161 1.40 20.27 -7.34
CA ALA A 161 1.37 21.68 -6.98
C ALA A 161 1.95 21.99 -5.59
N GLY A 162 2.15 20.98 -4.74
CA GLY A 162 2.86 21.16 -3.47
C GLY A 162 4.32 21.57 -3.66
N TYR A 163 4.89 21.27 -4.82
CA TYR A 163 6.28 21.55 -5.20
C TYR A 163 6.46 22.76 -6.13
N ASP A 164 5.39 23.48 -6.49
CA ASP A 164 5.46 24.65 -7.38
C ASP A 164 6.25 25.80 -6.74
N ALA A 165 7.49 25.94 -7.17
CA ALA A 165 8.36 27.07 -6.85
C ALA A 165 9.38 27.29 -7.97
N GLU A 166 9.75 28.56 -8.22
CA GLU A 166 10.69 28.87 -9.30
C GLU A 166 12.06 28.22 -9.06
N HIS A 167 12.57 28.28 -7.83
CA HIS A 167 13.84 27.67 -7.45
C HIS A 167 13.88 26.15 -7.68
N ASN A 168 12.74 25.44 -7.55
CA ASN A 168 12.68 24.01 -7.86
C ASN A 168 12.82 23.76 -9.37
N HIS A 169 12.25 24.65 -10.20
CA HIS A 169 12.42 24.56 -11.64
C HIS A 169 13.84 24.90 -12.09
N GLU A 170 14.43 25.97 -11.54
CA GLU A 170 15.82 26.38 -11.76
C GLU A 170 16.77 25.24 -11.39
N PHE A 171 16.59 24.65 -10.21
CA PHE A 171 17.39 23.51 -9.77
C PHE A 171 17.32 22.33 -10.77
N CYS A 172 16.13 21.95 -11.21
CA CYS A 172 16.02 20.83 -12.17
C CYS A 172 16.63 21.14 -13.55
N ARG A 173 16.46 22.35 -14.06
CA ARG A 173 16.82 22.67 -15.46
C ARG A 173 18.22 23.23 -15.60
N ASP A 174 18.58 24.16 -14.73
CA ASP A 174 19.85 24.89 -14.79
C ASP A 174 20.95 24.12 -14.06
N VAL A 175 20.64 23.49 -12.92
CA VAL A 175 21.64 22.73 -12.15
C VAL A 175 21.72 21.27 -12.59
N LEU A 176 20.59 20.56 -12.64
CA LEU A 176 20.57 19.13 -13.02
C LEU A 176 20.50 18.90 -14.55
N GLY A 177 20.40 19.97 -15.35
CA GLY A 177 20.42 19.89 -16.81
C GLY A 177 19.22 19.15 -17.44
N MET A 178 18.09 19.05 -16.74
CA MET A 178 16.90 18.37 -17.26
C MET A 178 16.27 19.17 -18.40
N LYS A 179 15.78 18.45 -19.43
CA LYS A 179 15.10 19.09 -20.57
C LYS A 179 13.83 19.82 -20.14
N SER A 180 13.10 19.26 -19.18
CA SER A 180 11.92 19.93 -18.61
C SER A 180 11.59 19.47 -17.20
N SER A 181 11.23 20.43 -16.34
CA SER A 181 10.52 20.21 -15.10
C SER A 181 9.05 20.58 -15.26
N ILE A 182 8.16 19.60 -15.10
CA ILE A 182 6.71 19.72 -15.24
C ILE A 182 6.09 19.61 -13.84
N ILE A 183 5.92 20.78 -13.23
CA ILE A 183 5.35 20.93 -11.88
C ILE A 183 4.04 21.71 -12.04
N THR A 184 2.93 21.15 -11.57
CA THR A 184 1.64 21.86 -11.73
C THR A 184 1.61 23.12 -10.89
N LEU A 185 1.10 24.23 -11.45
CA LEU A 185 1.03 25.48 -10.72
C LEU A 185 0.12 25.41 -9.48
N ASN A 186 0.62 25.90 -8.36
CA ASN A 186 -0.15 26.04 -7.13
C ASN A 186 -1.06 27.27 -7.22
N ARG A 187 -2.36 27.03 -7.40
CA ARG A 187 -3.35 28.10 -7.51
C ARG A 187 -3.82 28.66 -6.18
N ARG A 188 -3.37 28.10 -5.05
CA ARG A 188 -3.73 28.63 -3.73
C ARG A 188 -3.14 30.04 -3.64
N ASN A 189 -4.00 31.03 -3.45
CA ASN A 189 -3.68 32.45 -3.24
C ASN A 189 -3.20 33.29 -4.46
N MET A 190 -3.12 32.75 -5.68
CA MET A 190 -2.63 33.50 -6.85
C MET A 190 -3.72 34.17 -7.72
N GLY A 191 -5.00 34.00 -7.39
CA GLY A 191 -6.12 34.49 -8.23
C GLY A 191 -6.07 33.93 -9.66
N ARG A 192 -6.55 34.69 -10.66
CA ARG A 192 -6.48 34.32 -12.11
C ARG A 192 -5.16 34.74 -12.79
N ARG A 193 -4.22 35.33 -12.06
CA ARG A 193 -2.98 35.90 -12.64
C ARG A 193 -1.93 34.80 -12.83
N TRP A 194 -1.22 34.83 -13.95
CA TRP A 194 -0.16 33.87 -14.26
C TRP A 194 1.17 34.31 -13.64
N PRO A 195 2.00 33.36 -13.17
CA PRO A 195 3.38 33.68 -12.75
C PRO A 195 4.19 34.30 -13.89
N LEU A 196 5.00 35.30 -13.53
CA LEU A 196 5.88 36.01 -14.46
C LEU A 196 7.28 35.39 -14.56
N THR A 197 7.64 34.53 -13.60
CA THR A 197 8.95 33.92 -13.51
C THR A 197 9.21 32.92 -14.66
N LYS A 198 10.48 32.80 -15.05
CA LYS A 198 10.95 32.20 -16.30
C LYS A 198 10.36 30.81 -16.57
N TYR A 199 10.41 29.92 -15.59
CA TYR A 199 9.98 28.52 -15.73
C TYR A 199 8.51 28.32 -15.38
N ARG A 200 8.00 28.95 -14.32
CA ARG A 200 6.57 28.83 -13.97
C ARG A 200 5.66 29.37 -15.08
N ARG A 201 6.08 30.41 -15.81
CA ARG A 201 5.35 30.89 -17.00
C ARG A 201 5.26 29.84 -18.12
N GLN A 202 6.27 28.97 -18.25
CA GLN A 202 6.27 27.91 -19.26
C GLN A 202 5.23 26.83 -18.98
N MET A 203 4.80 26.65 -17.72
CA MET A 203 3.75 25.68 -17.33
C MET A 203 2.36 26.01 -17.93
N LYS A 204 2.21 27.17 -18.59
CA LYS A 204 1.04 27.52 -19.40
C LYS A 204 0.89 26.61 -20.63
N ARG A 205 1.99 26.05 -21.16
CA ARG A 205 1.99 25.28 -22.42
C ARG A 205 1.20 23.97 -22.27
N THR A 206 0.28 23.73 -23.20
CA THR A 206 -0.58 22.53 -23.25
C THR A 206 0.20 21.24 -23.46
N ALA A 207 1.36 21.29 -24.12
CA ALA A 207 2.23 20.14 -24.35
C ALA A 207 2.59 19.40 -23.05
N TYR A 208 2.85 20.13 -21.97
CA TYR A 208 3.20 19.55 -20.67
C TYR A 208 2.04 18.77 -20.01
N ARG A 209 0.79 19.06 -20.38
CA ARG A 209 -0.38 18.34 -19.84
C ARG A 209 -0.49 16.91 -20.35
N ARG A 210 0.01 16.62 -21.56
CA ARG A 210 0.01 15.25 -22.11
C ARG A 210 0.97 14.37 -21.30
N ASP A 211 2.17 14.87 -21.05
CA ASP A 211 3.22 14.11 -20.35
C ASP A 211 2.98 14.03 -18.83
N TYR A 212 2.34 15.03 -18.24
CA TYR A 212 2.04 15.06 -16.79
C TYR A 212 1.28 13.83 -16.28
N GLY A 213 0.58 13.11 -17.18
CA GLY A 213 -0.01 11.82 -16.86
C GLY A 213 0.98 10.89 -16.16
N GLN A 214 2.25 10.86 -16.57
CA GLN A 214 3.27 9.97 -15.99
C GLN A 214 3.56 10.22 -14.49
N ARG A 215 3.08 11.33 -13.89
CA ARG A 215 3.15 11.53 -12.43
C ARG A 215 2.50 10.38 -11.65
N TRP A 216 1.44 9.75 -12.17
CA TRP A 216 0.73 8.67 -11.45
C TRP A 216 1.63 7.49 -11.06
N GLN A 217 2.79 7.32 -11.71
CA GLN A 217 3.73 6.25 -11.42
C GLN A 217 4.27 6.32 -9.98
N VAL A 218 4.47 7.51 -9.41
CA VAL A 218 4.94 7.65 -8.02
C VAL A 218 3.90 7.18 -7.00
N GLU A 219 2.61 7.34 -7.32
CA GLU A 219 1.50 6.83 -6.50
C GLU A 219 1.50 5.30 -6.47
N SER A 220 1.83 4.68 -7.62
CA SER A 220 2.03 3.24 -7.72
C SER A 220 3.23 2.76 -6.89
N VAL A 221 4.33 3.53 -6.90
CA VAL A 221 5.49 3.26 -6.03
C VAL A 221 5.10 3.31 -4.55
N PHE A 222 4.38 4.34 -4.11
CA PHE A 222 3.91 4.44 -2.73
C PHE A 222 2.93 3.35 -2.33
N SER A 223 2.01 3.01 -3.22
CA SER A 223 1.07 1.90 -3.02
C SER A 223 1.84 0.60 -2.79
N ARG A 224 2.81 0.29 -3.64
CA ARG A 224 3.66 -0.90 -3.52
C ARG A 224 4.46 -0.88 -2.21
N TYR A 225 5.16 0.22 -1.95
CA TYR A 225 5.95 0.44 -0.75
C TYR A 225 5.13 0.16 0.51
N LYS A 226 3.95 0.77 0.64
CA LYS A 226 3.10 0.62 1.84
C LYS A 226 2.45 -0.76 1.95
N ARG A 227 2.07 -1.37 0.83
CA ARG A 227 1.42 -2.69 0.84
C ARG A 227 2.39 -3.81 1.20
N LEU A 228 3.60 -3.76 0.66
CA LEU A 228 4.61 -4.79 0.92
C LEU A 228 5.29 -4.61 2.27
N LEU A 229 5.64 -3.36 2.61
CA LEU A 229 6.49 -3.03 3.77
C LEU A 229 5.69 -2.45 4.95
N GLY A 230 4.38 -2.25 4.80
CA GLY A 230 3.48 -1.70 5.81
C GLY A 230 3.36 -0.18 5.77
N ALA A 231 2.19 0.35 6.12
CA ALA A 231 1.95 1.80 6.24
C ALA A 231 2.34 2.38 7.60
N ALA A 232 2.45 1.54 8.63
CA ALA A 232 2.87 1.91 9.97
C ALA A 232 4.36 1.60 10.22
N LEU A 233 5.05 2.54 10.85
CA LEU A 233 6.41 2.38 11.34
C LEU A 233 6.41 1.62 12.68
N ARG A 234 7.46 0.86 12.92
CA ARG A 234 7.68 0.12 14.17
C ARG A 234 8.58 0.90 15.13
N ALA A 235 9.48 1.71 14.56
CA ALA A 235 10.39 2.57 15.28
C ALA A 235 9.67 3.65 16.09
N ARG A 236 10.23 4.00 17.26
CA ARG A 236 9.59 4.90 18.24
C ARG A 236 10.14 6.33 18.21
N THR A 237 11.41 6.52 17.88
CA THR A 237 12.05 7.85 17.83
C THR A 237 12.11 8.38 16.41
N ASP A 238 12.13 9.69 16.20
CA ASP A 238 12.10 10.27 14.86
C ASP A 238 13.30 9.82 14.00
N ALA A 239 14.51 9.77 14.59
CA ALA A 239 15.71 9.27 13.91
C ALA A 239 15.63 7.77 13.56
N SER A 240 14.98 6.95 14.40
CA SER A 240 14.79 5.52 14.07
C SER A 240 13.68 5.32 13.04
N GLN A 241 12.63 6.14 13.06
CA GLN A 241 11.58 6.18 12.06
C GLN A 241 12.12 6.58 10.69
N ALA A 242 12.97 7.61 10.61
CA ALA A 242 13.62 8.01 9.37
C ALA A 242 14.50 6.89 8.80
N ARG A 243 15.32 6.24 9.63
CA ARG A 243 16.13 5.08 9.22
C ARG A 243 15.26 3.92 8.72
N GLU A 244 14.16 3.62 9.40
CA GLU A 244 13.21 2.60 8.97
C GLU A 244 12.63 2.91 7.58
N MET A 245 12.26 4.17 7.33
CA MET A 245 11.72 4.61 6.03
C MET A 245 12.73 4.46 4.89
N LEU A 246 13.96 4.91 5.10
CA LEU A 246 15.03 4.79 4.11
C LEU A 246 15.42 3.32 3.86
N LEU A 247 15.48 2.50 4.92
CA LEU A 247 15.72 1.05 4.77
C LEU A 247 14.62 0.39 3.93
N ARG A 248 13.36 0.78 4.13
CA ARG A 248 12.21 0.30 3.34
C ARG A 248 12.28 0.75 1.88
N VAL A 249 12.67 1.99 1.58
CA VAL A 249 12.88 2.48 0.19
C VAL A 249 13.85 1.56 -0.54
N LEU A 250 14.92 1.24 0.17
CA LEU A 250 16.00 0.51 -0.41
C LEU A 250 15.69 -1.00 -0.48
N VAL A 251 14.88 -1.55 0.45
CA VAL A 251 14.24 -2.87 0.30
C VAL A 251 13.31 -2.90 -0.91
N HIS A 252 12.48 -1.88 -1.13
CA HIS A 252 11.63 -1.78 -2.34
C HIS A 252 12.46 -1.86 -3.62
N ASN A 253 13.60 -1.16 -3.69
CA ASN A 253 14.52 -1.26 -4.83
C ASN A 253 15.12 -2.67 -4.98
N LEU A 254 15.50 -3.33 -3.89
CA LEU A 254 15.98 -4.73 -3.98
C LEU A 254 14.89 -5.69 -4.43
N MET A 255 13.65 -5.44 -4.03
CA MET A 255 12.52 -6.22 -4.51
C MET A 255 12.41 -6.06 -6.02
N LEU A 256 12.53 -4.84 -6.59
CA LEU A 256 12.56 -4.60 -8.04
C LEU A 256 13.69 -5.37 -8.76
N LEU A 257 14.89 -5.42 -8.17
CA LEU A 257 16.05 -6.11 -8.75
C LEU A 257 15.94 -7.65 -8.69
N ARG A 258 15.21 -8.19 -7.70
CA ARG A 258 14.96 -9.64 -7.60
C ARG A 258 13.87 -10.13 -8.57
N MET A 259 13.21 -9.23 -9.31
CA MET A 259 12.01 -9.52 -10.13
C MET A 259 12.30 -10.05 -11.54
N GLU A 260 13.50 -10.54 -11.86
CA GLU A 260 13.66 -11.36 -13.08
C GLU A 260 13.02 -12.73 -12.82
N PRO A 261 11.91 -13.07 -13.52
CA PRO A 261 11.37 -14.41 -13.48
C PRO A 261 12.19 -15.27 -14.46
N GLU A 262 12.85 -16.30 -13.95
CA GLU A 262 13.10 -17.49 -14.78
C GLU A 262 11.71 -18.04 -15.13
N THR A 263 11.37 -18.04 -16.41
CA THR A 263 10.04 -18.37 -16.94
C THR A 263 9.66 -19.86 -16.80
N GLU A 264 10.50 -20.67 -16.17
CA GLU A 264 10.47 -22.14 -16.33
C GLU A 264 9.63 -22.90 -15.29
N ASP A 265 9.24 -22.31 -14.15
CA ASP A 265 8.47 -23.01 -13.11
C ASP A 265 7.00 -22.55 -12.98
N LEU A 266 6.21 -22.79 -14.03
CA LEU A 266 4.75 -22.66 -13.98
C LEU A 266 4.09 -24.04 -13.79
N GLN A 267 4.27 -24.66 -12.63
CA GLN A 267 3.49 -25.83 -12.23
C GLN A 267 2.24 -25.39 -11.45
N ALA A 268 1.08 -25.95 -11.81
CA ALA A 268 -0.17 -25.74 -11.09
C ALA A 268 -0.05 -26.32 -9.67
N GLU A 269 -0.25 -25.48 -8.65
CA GLU A 269 -0.08 -25.88 -7.24
C GLU A 269 -1.33 -26.58 -6.67
N LEU A 270 -2.48 -26.41 -7.32
CA LEU A 270 -3.73 -26.98 -6.86
C LEU A 270 -3.99 -28.31 -7.57
N SER A 271 -3.91 -29.42 -6.83
CA SER A 271 -4.44 -30.69 -7.31
C SER A 271 -5.96 -30.60 -7.50
N ASP A 272 -6.51 -31.50 -8.31
CA ASP A 272 -7.96 -31.59 -8.51
C ASP A 272 -8.68 -31.87 -7.18
N GLU A 273 -8.10 -32.70 -6.33
CA GLU A 273 -8.62 -33.00 -4.99
C GLU A 273 -8.70 -31.74 -4.12
N HIS A 274 -7.63 -30.93 -4.10
CA HIS A 274 -7.64 -29.67 -3.36
C HIS A 274 -8.68 -28.68 -3.89
N TRP A 275 -8.89 -28.64 -5.20
CA TRP A 275 -9.92 -27.78 -5.79
C TRP A 275 -11.32 -28.21 -5.38
N LEU A 276 -11.62 -29.52 -5.43
CA LEU A 276 -12.93 -30.06 -5.08
C LEU A 276 -13.37 -29.72 -3.65
N LEU A 277 -12.43 -29.58 -2.73
CA LEU A 277 -12.72 -29.19 -1.33
C LEU A 277 -13.19 -27.74 -1.17
N ILE A 278 -12.88 -26.86 -2.13
CA ILE A 278 -13.15 -25.41 -2.02
C ILE A 278 -13.97 -24.84 -3.18
N ALA A 279 -14.26 -25.64 -4.20
CA ALA A 279 -14.93 -25.19 -5.43
C ALA A 279 -16.31 -24.59 -5.15
N ASP A 280 -17.04 -25.12 -4.17
CA ASP A 280 -18.36 -24.65 -3.73
C ASP A 280 -18.34 -23.24 -3.11
N LEU A 281 -17.16 -22.76 -2.69
CA LEU A 281 -16.99 -21.40 -2.19
C LEU A 281 -17.06 -20.35 -3.32
N PHE A 282 -16.78 -20.76 -4.56
CA PHE A 282 -16.66 -19.87 -5.73
C PHE A 282 -17.82 -20.07 -6.69
N GLU A 283 -18.95 -19.42 -6.41
CA GLU A 283 -20.11 -19.45 -7.30
C GLU A 283 -19.79 -18.89 -8.70
N ASN A 284 -20.23 -19.59 -9.75
CA ASN A 284 -20.20 -19.09 -11.12
C ASN A 284 -21.45 -18.23 -11.39
N PRO A 285 -21.36 -16.89 -11.43
CA PRO A 285 -22.50 -16.05 -11.76
C PRO A 285 -22.96 -16.32 -13.19
N LYS A 286 -24.28 -16.30 -13.39
CA LYS A 286 -24.87 -16.39 -14.74
C LYS A 286 -24.39 -15.20 -15.58
N PRO A 287 -24.05 -15.40 -16.87
CA PRO A 287 -23.66 -14.30 -17.75
C PRO A 287 -24.74 -13.22 -17.80
N SER A 288 -24.34 -11.95 -17.76
CA SER A 288 -25.25 -10.83 -17.95
C SER A 288 -25.84 -10.86 -19.37
N PRO A 289 -27.18 -10.72 -19.53
CA PRO A 289 -27.81 -10.63 -20.85
C PRO A 289 -27.31 -9.44 -21.69
N LYS A 290 -26.74 -8.42 -21.03
CA LYS A 290 -26.24 -7.19 -21.69
C LYS A 290 -24.81 -7.31 -22.23
N GLY A 291 -24.20 -8.50 -22.17
CA GLY A 291 -22.80 -8.72 -22.49
C GLY A 291 -21.84 -8.12 -21.45
N GLY A 292 -20.55 -8.46 -21.56
CA GLY A 292 -19.50 -8.04 -20.62
C GLY A 292 -18.15 -8.72 -20.88
N ARG A 293 -17.16 -8.47 -20.01
CA ARG A 293 -15.88 -9.19 -20.06
C ARG A 293 -16.15 -10.69 -19.87
N PRO A 294 -15.57 -11.58 -20.71
CA PRO A 294 -15.74 -13.02 -20.55
C PRO A 294 -15.26 -13.43 -19.16
N MET A 295 -16.04 -14.30 -18.52
CA MET A 295 -15.72 -14.80 -17.19
C MET A 295 -14.48 -15.69 -17.28
N VAL A 296 -13.54 -15.45 -16.36
CA VAL A 296 -12.39 -16.33 -16.15
C VAL A 296 -12.81 -17.37 -15.12
N ASP A 297 -12.43 -18.61 -15.36
CA ASP A 297 -12.70 -19.73 -14.47
C ASP A 297 -12.18 -19.45 -13.03
N PRO A 298 -12.96 -19.72 -11.97
CA PRO A 298 -12.53 -19.48 -10.60
C PRO A 298 -11.28 -20.24 -10.17
N ARG A 299 -11.06 -21.47 -10.67
CA ARG A 299 -9.84 -22.24 -10.36
C ARG A 299 -8.63 -21.54 -10.93
N ALA A 300 -8.69 -21.17 -12.22
CA ALA A 300 -7.62 -20.39 -12.85
C ALA A 300 -7.36 -19.06 -12.12
N CYS A 301 -8.41 -18.39 -11.64
CA CYS A 301 -8.26 -17.20 -10.79
C CYS A 301 -7.55 -17.53 -9.47
N PHE A 302 -7.93 -18.61 -8.80
CA PHE A 302 -7.37 -19.03 -7.51
C PHE A 302 -5.90 -19.45 -7.65
N GLU A 303 -5.57 -20.25 -8.65
CA GLU A 303 -4.20 -20.63 -8.98
C GLU A 303 -3.34 -19.41 -9.32
N GLY A 304 -3.88 -18.46 -10.08
CA GLY A 304 -3.23 -17.18 -10.32
C GLY A 304 -2.97 -16.38 -9.04
N VAL A 305 -3.83 -16.50 -8.03
CA VAL A 305 -3.63 -15.89 -6.69
C VAL A 305 -2.57 -16.64 -5.90
N LEU A 306 -2.60 -17.98 -5.84
CA LEU A 306 -1.57 -18.76 -5.15
C LEU A 306 -0.20 -18.50 -5.74
N TRP A 307 -0.13 -18.48 -7.07
CA TRP A 307 1.08 -18.14 -7.79
C TRP A 307 1.51 -16.69 -7.52
N GLN A 308 0.57 -15.73 -7.48
CA GLN A 308 0.85 -14.35 -7.09
C GLN A 308 1.38 -14.25 -5.65
N ASP A 309 0.87 -15.05 -4.72
CA ASP A 309 1.28 -15.07 -3.31
C ASP A 309 2.66 -15.75 -3.14
N ARG A 310 2.97 -16.83 -3.88
CA ARG A 310 4.31 -17.42 -3.96
C ARG A 310 5.31 -16.45 -4.57
N LEU A 311 4.89 -15.72 -5.61
CA LEU A 311 5.65 -14.65 -6.25
C LEU A 311 5.42 -13.27 -5.63
N ALA A 312 4.90 -13.14 -4.41
CA ALA A 312 4.62 -11.82 -3.81
C ALA A 312 5.89 -10.97 -3.54
N GLY A 313 7.08 -11.53 -3.83
CA GLY A 313 8.34 -10.79 -3.97
C GLY A 313 8.71 -10.34 -5.40
N ARG A 314 8.00 -10.76 -6.45
CA ARG A 314 8.37 -10.66 -7.87
C ARG A 314 7.32 -10.06 -8.82
N PHE A 315 6.09 -9.79 -8.37
CA PHE A 315 5.07 -9.22 -9.28
C PHE A 315 5.27 -7.73 -9.60
N ARG A 316 5.27 -7.41 -10.91
CA ARG A 316 5.26 -6.04 -11.43
C ARG A 316 3.95 -5.37 -11.01
N GLY A 317 4.03 -4.42 -10.08
CA GLY A 317 2.95 -3.44 -9.85
C GLY A 317 2.64 -2.55 -11.07
N ARG A 318 3.24 -2.78 -12.25
CA ARG A 318 2.92 -2.10 -13.51
C ARG A 318 1.49 -2.43 -13.98
N ASP A 319 0.94 -3.59 -13.60
CA ASP A 319 -0.39 -4.04 -14.05
C ASP A 319 -1.52 -3.74 -13.06
N VAL A 320 -1.21 -3.16 -11.89
CA VAL A 320 -2.25 -2.69 -10.97
C VAL A 320 -2.69 -1.29 -11.38
N CYS A 321 -3.22 -1.18 -12.61
CA CYS A 321 -4.20 -0.13 -12.88
C CYS A 321 -5.32 -0.30 -11.85
N SER A 322 -5.73 0.78 -11.19
CA SER A 322 -7.01 0.76 -10.48
C SER A 322 -8.06 0.28 -11.49
N GLY A 323 -8.65 -0.90 -11.29
CA GLY A 323 -9.61 -1.45 -12.24
C GLY A 323 -10.65 -0.38 -12.60
N LYS A 324 -10.93 -0.21 -13.90
CA LYS A 324 -11.93 0.77 -14.36
C LYS A 324 -13.21 0.53 -13.56
N LYS A 325 -13.65 1.54 -12.81
CA LYS A 325 -14.73 1.50 -11.82
C LYS A 325 -16.03 0.90 -12.37
N ARG A 326 -16.20 -0.42 -12.26
CA ARG A 326 -17.45 -1.21 -12.40
C ARG A 326 -17.09 -2.63 -11.95
N GLY A 327 -17.71 -3.12 -10.89
CA GLY A 327 -17.65 -4.52 -10.46
C GLY A 327 -19.00 -4.83 -9.82
N GLU A 328 -19.43 -6.09 -9.85
CA GLU A 328 -20.73 -6.46 -9.28
C GLU A 328 -20.77 -6.21 -7.77
N ARG A 329 -21.96 -5.85 -7.25
CA ARG A 329 -22.18 -5.46 -5.85
C ARG A 329 -21.24 -4.32 -5.36
N VAL A 330 -20.93 -3.35 -6.21
CA VAL A 330 -20.19 -2.13 -5.86
C VAL A 330 -21.12 -0.93 -5.85
N GLY A 331 -21.45 -0.42 -4.65
CA GLY A 331 -22.39 0.69 -4.43
C GLY A 331 -21.71 2.03 -4.15
N LYS A 332 -22.45 3.15 -4.27
CA LYS A 332 -21.95 4.48 -3.87
C LYS A 332 -21.88 4.60 -2.34
N THR A 333 -20.85 5.27 -1.84
CA THR A 333 -20.62 5.62 -0.42
C THR A 333 -20.36 7.13 -0.30
N LYS A 334 -20.32 7.66 0.94
CA LYS A 334 -19.98 9.08 1.19
C LYS A 334 -18.57 9.48 0.75
N ARG A 335 -17.67 8.51 0.50
CA ARG A 335 -16.26 8.74 0.10
C ARG A 335 -15.87 8.11 -1.24
N GLY A 336 -16.82 7.51 -1.98
CA GLY A 336 -16.51 6.84 -3.25
C GLY A 336 -17.50 5.75 -3.62
N LYS A 337 -17.03 4.67 -4.25
CA LYS A 337 -17.80 3.43 -4.44
C LYS A 337 -17.13 2.30 -3.66
N GLY A 338 -17.90 1.36 -3.11
CA GLY A 338 -17.36 0.29 -2.28
C GLY A 338 -18.28 -0.91 -2.12
N THR A 339 -17.80 -1.88 -1.36
CA THR A 339 -18.51 -3.11 -0.98
C THR A 339 -18.64 -3.13 0.55
N LYS A 340 -19.71 -3.72 1.08
CA LYS A 340 -19.86 -3.98 2.52
C LYS A 340 -19.62 -5.46 2.77
N VAL A 341 -18.77 -5.75 3.75
CA VAL A 341 -18.56 -7.11 4.26
C VAL A 341 -19.26 -7.22 5.59
N MET A 342 -20.22 -8.13 5.67
CA MET A 342 -21.01 -8.42 6.86
C MET A 342 -20.48 -9.72 7.46
N VAL A 343 -20.18 -9.73 8.77
CA VAL A 343 -19.60 -10.89 9.45
C VAL A 343 -20.39 -11.17 10.72
N LEU A 344 -20.83 -12.42 10.88
CA LEU A 344 -21.37 -12.95 12.13
C LEU A 344 -20.25 -13.72 12.83
N ALA A 345 -20.01 -13.43 14.10
CA ALA A 345 -19.02 -14.15 14.89
C ALA A 345 -19.58 -14.54 16.26
N ASP A 346 -19.05 -15.62 16.81
CA ASP A 346 -19.40 -16.10 18.14
C ASP A 346 -18.83 -15.21 19.27
N ALA A 347 -19.07 -15.60 20.52
CA ALA A 347 -18.56 -14.86 21.68
C ALA A 347 -17.04 -14.97 21.86
N ARG A 348 -16.33 -15.82 21.11
CA ARG A 348 -14.87 -15.97 21.15
C ARG A 348 -14.19 -15.33 19.93
N GLY A 349 -14.97 -14.84 18.96
CA GLY A 349 -14.53 -14.21 17.74
C GLY A 349 -14.34 -15.16 16.54
N LEU A 350 -14.83 -16.40 16.63
CA LEU A 350 -14.89 -17.34 15.51
C LEU A 350 -15.96 -16.87 14.51
N PRO A 351 -15.60 -16.60 13.24
CA PRO A 351 -16.59 -16.25 12.23
C PRO A 351 -17.50 -17.45 11.92
N LEU A 352 -18.82 -17.23 11.99
CA LEU A 352 -19.86 -18.22 11.72
C LEU A 352 -20.45 -18.06 10.32
N SER A 353 -20.52 -16.83 9.81
CA SER A 353 -20.91 -16.53 8.44
C SER A 353 -20.34 -15.19 7.98
N ILE A 354 -20.17 -15.07 6.68
CA ILE A 354 -19.69 -13.86 6.00
C ILE A 354 -20.47 -13.65 4.71
N ASP A 355 -20.90 -12.42 4.47
CA ASP A 355 -21.58 -12.05 3.23
C ASP A 355 -21.10 -10.69 2.70
N VAL A 356 -21.15 -10.55 1.37
CA VAL A 356 -20.62 -9.42 0.62
C VAL A 356 -21.78 -8.74 -0.11
N ALA A 357 -22.12 -7.53 0.33
CA ALA A 357 -23.23 -6.75 -0.20
C ALA A 357 -22.77 -5.43 -0.84
N SER A 358 -23.65 -4.84 -1.65
CA SER A 358 -23.41 -3.50 -2.19
C SER A 358 -23.33 -2.48 -1.06
N ALA A 359 -22.41 -1.51 -1.15
CA ALA A 359 -22.29 -0.51 -0.09
C ALA A 359 -23.51 0.44 0.04
N SER A 360 -24.40 0.47 -0.96
CA SER A 360 -25.66 1.22 -0.89
C SER A 360 -26.76 0.50 -0.12
N GLU A 361 -26.62 -0.81 0.12
CA GLU A 361 -27.66 -1.61 0.77
C GLU A 361 -27.75 -1.30 2.26
N ALA A 362 -28.98 -1.26 2.78
CA ALA A 362 -29.22 -0.99 4.18
C ALA A 362 -28.85 -2.22 5.03
N GLU A 363 -28.01 -2.04 6.03
CA GLU A 363 -27.49 -3.14 6.86
C GLU A 363 -28.60 -3.95 7.55
N VAL A 364 -29.73 -3.31 7.86
CA VAL A 364 -30.90 -3.97 8.46
C VAL A 364 -31.47 -5.10 7.60
N ASN A 365 -31.28 -5.06 6.28
CA ASN A 365 -31.75 -6.10 5.36
C ASN A 365 -30.75 -7.26 5.25
N LEU A 366 -29.51 -7.06 5.68
CA LEU A 366 -28.42 -8.04 5.55
C LEU A 366 -28.29 -8.94 6.79
N VAL A 367 -28.85 -8.53 7.93
CA VAL A 367 -28.70 -9.26 9.21
C VAL A 367 -29.32 -10.65 9.16
N GLU A 368 -30.56 -10.77 8.67
CA GLU A 368 -31.28 -12.05 8.64
C GLU A 368 -30.71 -13.04 7.62
N PRO A 369 -30.38 -12.64 6.37
CA PRO A 369 -29.63 -13.49 5.44
C PRO A 369 -28.33 -14.01 6.04
N LEU A 370 -27.56 -13.15 6.71
CA LEU A 370 -26.29 -13.53 7.35
C LEU A 370 -26.50 -14.57 8.46
N LEU A 371 -27.57 -14.45 9.27
CA LEU A 371 -27.93 -15.45 10.27
C LEU A 371 -28.30 -16.80 9.65
N ASN A 372 -28.97 -16.79 8.50
CA ASN A 372 -29.39 -18.01 7.81
C ASN A 372 -28.21 -18.74 7.15
N MET A 373 -27.14 -18.02 6.81
CA MET A 373 -25.90 -18.57 6.25
C MET A 373 -24.92 -19.09 7.32
N ALA A 374 -25.27 -19.05 8.61
CA ALA A 374 -24.38 -19.51 9.67
C ALA A 374 -23.96 -20.97 9.43
N ALA A 375 -22.67 -21.25 9.53
CA ALA A 375 -22.11 -22.60 9.38
C ALA A 375 -22.56 -23.57 10.49
N THR A 376 -23.24 -23.07 11.53
CA THR A 376 -23.78 -23.86 12.61
C THR A 376 -25.30 -23.77 12.64
N ARG A 377 -25.96 -24.85 13.05
CA ARG A 377 -27.42 -24.86 13.30
C ARG A 377 -27.82 -24.03 14.54
N TYR A 378 -26.85 -23.51 15.28
CA TYR A 378 -27.09 -22.77 16.51
C TYR A 378 -27.63 -21.37 16.20
N VAL A 379 -28.87 -21.12 16.64
CA VAL A 379 -29.48 -19.79 16.58
C VAL A 379 -29.09 -19.00 17.84
N PRO A 380 -28.48 -17.81 17.72
CA PRO A 380 -28.05 -17.06 18.88
C PRO A 380 -29.23 -16.41 19.59
N ASN A 381 -29.45 -16.71 20.87
CA ASN A 381 -30.49 -16.05 21.69
C ASN A 381 -30.26 -14.53 21.86
N LYS A 382 -29.03 -14.04 21.59
CA LYS A 382 -28.63 -12.63 21.73
C LYS A 382 -27.74 -12.21 20.57
N LEU A 383 -28.09 -11.13 19.89
CA LEU A 383 -27.31 -10.56 18.80
C LEU A 383 -26.84 -9.14 19.17
N ILE A 384 -25.53 -8.88 19.15
CA ILE A 384 -24.98 -7.54 19.40
C ILE A 384 -24.65 -6.88 18.05
N TYR A 385 -25.25 -5.73 17.77
CA TYR A 385 -25.02 -4.96 16.55
C TYR A 385 -24.95 -3.44 16.86
N ASP A 386 -24.42 -2.61 15.96
CA ASP A 386 -24.36 -1.16 16.22
C ASP A 386 -25.69 -0.48 15.96
N LYS A 387 -25.67 0.84 16.15
CA LYS A 387 -26.77 1.77 15.91
C LYS A 387 -27.28 1.74 14.46
N ALA A 388 -26.58 1.15 13.50
CA ALA A 388 -27.10 1.01 12.15
C ALA A 388 -28.31 0.06 12.13
N ALA A 389 -28.35 -0.94 13.03
CA ALA A 389 -29.49 -1.84 13.25
C ALA A 389 -30.61 -1.26 14.14
N ASP A 390 -30.61 0.06 14.42
CA ASP A 390 -31.70 0.71 15.14
C ASP A 390 -32.97 0.79 14.27
N CYS A 391 -33.73 -0.31 14.22
CA CYS A 391 -34.96 -0.46 13.47
C CYS A 391 -35.92 -1.38 14.24
N ASP A 392 -37.16 -0.93 14.47
CA ASP A 392 -38.15 -1.70 15.22
C ASP A 392 -38.61 -2.94 14.45
N ALA A 393 -38.84 -2.81 13.14
CA ALA A 393 -39.23 -3.95 12.31
C ALA A 393 -38.18 -5.08 12.33
N LEU A 394 -36.88 -4.74 12.31
CA LEU A 394 -35.81 -5.73 12.44
C LEU A 394 -35.83 -6.38 13.84
N ARG A 395 -36.04 -5.57 14.90
CA ARG A 395 -36.14 -6.07 16.27
C ARG A 395 -37.31 -7.05 16.42
N ASP A 396 -38.46 -6.75 15.84
CA ASP A 396 -39.65 -7.60 15.90
C ASP A 396 -39.43 -8.92 15.14
N ARG A 397 -38.84 -8.86 13.93
CA ARG A 397 -38.51 -10.07 13.17
C ARG A 397 -37.50 -10.97 13.88
N LEU A 398 -36.47 -10.39 14.51
CA LEU A 398 -35.51 -11.14 15.32
C LEU A 398 -36.15 -11.70 16.60
N ALA A 399 -37.04 -10.95 17.25
CA ALA A 399 -37.76 -11.43 18.43
C ALA A 399 -38.64 -12.65 18.11
N ARG A 400 -39.29 -12.69 16.94
CA ARG A 400 -40.02 -13.88 16.46
C ARG A 400 -39.13 -15.11 16.26
N ARG A 401 -37.83 -14.90 16.02
CA ARG A 401 -36.81 -15.97 15.95
C ARG A 401 -36.18 -16.29 17.32
N ASN A 402 -36.72 -15.74 18.41
CA ASN A 402 -36.17 -15.82 19.76
C ASN A 402 -34.77 -15.21 19.90
N ILE A 403 -34.47 -14.17 19.10
CA ILE A 403 -33.19 -13.46 19.08
C ILE A 403 -33.35 -12.06 19.67
N ASP A 404 -32.72 -11.80 20.82
CA ASP A 404 -32.71 -10.48 21.45
C ASP A 404 -31.65 -9.56 20.81
N LEU A 405 -32.08 -8.57 20.03
CA LEU A 405 -31.20 -7.58 19.39
C LEU A 405 -30.70 -6.52 20.40
N ILE A 406 -29.43 -6.58 20.74
CA ILE A 406 -28.72 -5.62 21.58
C ILE A 406 -28.02 -4.59 20.68
N SER A 407 -28.74 -3.51 20.38
CA SER A 407 -28.23 -2.37 19.62
C SER A 407 -28.60 -1.05 20.31
N PRO A 408 -27.71 -0.04 20.35
CA PRO A 408 -28.04 1.26 20.91
C PRO A 408 -28.91 2.08 19.96
N HIS A 409 -29.81 2.89 20.51
CA HIS A 409 -30.64 3.80 19.71
C HIS A 409 -29.81 4.95 19.10
N ARG A 410 -30.22 5.42 17.93
CA ARG A 410 -29.71 6.63 17.26
C ARG A 410 -30.16 7.88 18.03
N LYS A 411 -29.32 8.92 18.01
CA LYS A 411 -29.59 10.17 18.76
C LYS A 411 -30.84 10.91 18.24
N ASN A 412 -31.10 10.80 16.94
CA ASN A 412 -32.22 11.44 16.24
C ASN A 412 -33.44 10.51 16.08
N ARG A 413 -33.54 9.47 16.91
CA ARG A 413 -34.68 8.56 16.88
C ARG A 413 -35.91 9.28 17.43
N VAL A 414 -36.98 9.32 16.64
CA VAL A 414 -38.26 9.95 17.02
C VAL A 414 -39.15 8.99 17.83
N ARG A 415 -39.05 7.68 17.57
CA ARG A 415 -39.85 6.65 18.27
C ARG A 415 -39.33 6.39 19.68
N ARG A 416 -40.25 6.05 20.60
CA ARG A 416 -39.92 5.68 21.99
C ARG A 416 -38.84 4.60 22.04
N LYS A 417 -37.98 4.69 23.07
CA LYS A 417 -36.93 3.71 23.32
C LYS A 417 -37.55 2.36 23.65
N THR A 418 -37.12 1.31 22.95
CA THR A 418 -37.58 -0.07 23.10
C THR A 418 -36.90 -0.86 24.23
N GLN A 419 -35.99 -0.22 24.98
CA GLN A 419 -35.27 -0.84 26.09
C GLN A 419 -34.90 0.19 27.16
N ASP A 420 -34.77 -0.29 28.39
CA ASP A 420 -34.39 0.46 29.60
C ASP A 420 -32.87 0.70 29.74
N GLY A 421 -32.06 0.15 28.83
CA GLY A 421 -30.61 0.27 28.83
C GLY A 421 -29.87 -0.77 29.68
N ARG A 422 -30.56 -1.62 30.46
CA ARG A 422 -29.91 -2.71 31.22
C ARG A 422 -29.24 -3.70 30.26
N LYS A 423 -29.93 -4.05 29.18
CA LYS A 423 -29.40 -4.93 28.11
C LYS A 423 -28.16 -4.34 27.42
N LEU A 424 -28.07 -3.01 27.28
CA LEU A 424 -26.92 -2.32 26.68
C LEU A 424 -25.61 -2.50 27.45
N ARG A 425 -25.64 -2.91 28.73
CA ARG A 425 -24.41 -3.25 29.45
C ARG A 425 -23.60 -4.32 28.70
N ARG A 426 -24.25 -5.20 27.93
CA ARG A 426 -23.61 -6.23 27.09
C ARG A 426 -22.99 -5.68 25.81
N TYR A 427 -23.41 -4.51 25.33
CA TYR A 427 -22.83 -3.84 24.16
C TYR A 427 -21.31 -3.60 24.33
N ARG A 428 -20.81 -3.52 25.57
CA ARG A 428 -19.37 -3.49 25.88
C ARG A 428 -18.59 -4.67 25.30
N ARG A 429 -19.23 -5.78 24.93
CA ARG A 429 -18.61 -6.96 24.31
C ARG A 429 -18.45 -6.85 22.80
N ARG A 430 -18.93 -5.76 22.18
CA ARG A 430 -18.83 -5.53 20.72
C ARG A 430 -17.39 -5.55 20.19
N TRP A 431 -16.40 -5.18 21.01
CA TRP A 431 -14.99 -5.23 20.61
C TRP A 431 -14.54 -6.62 20.09
N LYS A 432 -15.27 -7.69 20.44
CA LYS A 432 -15.05 -9.05 19.94
C LYS A 432 -15.25 -9.15 18.42
N ILE A 433 -16.37 -8.64 17.89
CA ILE A 433 -16.59 -8.63 16.43
C ILE A 433 -15.62 -7.68 15.73
N GLU A 434 -15.30 -6.54 16.33
CA GLU A 434 -14.33 -5.59 15.76
C GLU A 434 -12.92 -6.21 15.66
N ARG A 435 -12.54 -7.05 16.63
CA ARG A 435 -11.31 -7.85 16.58
C ARG A 435 -11.37 -8.95 15.53
N THR A 436 -12.48 -9.67 15.39
CA THR A 436 -12.65 -10.66 14.30
C THR A 436 -12.51 -10.00 12.93
N VAL A 437 -13.11 -8.83 12.73
CA VAL A 437 -12.95 -8.04 11.50
C VAL A 437 -11.48 -7.61 11.30
N SER A 438 -10.77 -7.24 12.38
CA SER A 438 -9.34 -6.96 12.30
C SER A 438 -8.53 -8.18 11.86
N TRP A 439 -8.83 -9.37 12.38
CA TRP A 439 -8.16 -10.62 11.95
C TRP A 439 -8.47 -10.96 10.49
N LEU A 440 -9.69 -10.73 10.03
CA LEU A 440 -10.03 -10.87 8.61
C LEU A 440 -9.25 -9.88 7.73
N HIS A 441 -8.97 -8.68 8.23
CA HIS A 441 -8.15 -7.69 7.52
C HIS A 441 -6.65 -8.03 7.50
N ASP A 442 -6.17 -8.95 8.35
CA ASP A 442 -4.79 -9.44 8.29
C ASP A 442 -4.54 -10.28 7.02
N PHE A 443 -5.60 -10.85 6.43
CA PHE A 443 -5.55 -11.42 5.09
C PHE A 443 -5.48 -10.29 4.06
N ARG A 444 -4.27 -9.97 3.60
CA ARG A 444 -3.99 -8.86 2.68
C ARG A 444 -4.88 -8.87 1.44
N ARG A 445 -5.28 -10.05 0.96
CA ARG A 445 -6.19 -10.23 -0.17
C ARG A 445 -7.58 -9.62 0.07
N LEU A 446 -8.06 -9.63 1.32
CA LEU A 446 -9.38 -9.10 1.68
C LEU A 446 -9.37 -7.61 1.99
N LEU A 447 -8.20 -7.04 2.33
CA LEU A 447 -8.06 -5.62 2.68
C LEU A 447 -8.45 -4.68 1.53
N VAL A 448 -8.10 -5.07 0.31
CA VAL A 448 -8.49 -4.36 -0.92
C VAL A 448 -9.13 -5.38 -1.85
N ARG A 449 -10.40 -5.18 -2.20
CA ARG A 449 -11.04 -6.00 -3.23
C ARG A 449 -10.38 -5.76 -4.59
N HIS A 450 -9.71 -6.78 -5.10
CA HIS A 450 -9.09 -6.80 -6.42
C HIS A 450 -10.01 -7.38 -7.49
N GLU A 451 -10.96 -8.20 -7.05
CA GLU A 451 -11.84 -9.01 -7.86
C GLU A 451 -12.94 -8.15 -8.47
N PHE A 452 -13.10 -8.28 -9.79
CA PHE A 452 -14.23 -7.73 -10.50
C PHE A 452 -15.53 -8.43 -10.10
N TYR A 453 -15.53 -9.77 -10.09
CA TYR A 453 -16.68 -10.60 -9.73
C TYR A 453 -16.86 -10.65 -8.21
N TRP A 454 -18.11 -10.54 -7.76
CA TRP A 454 -18.42 -10.52 -6.33
C TRP A 454 -18.27 -11.91 -5.70
N SER A 455 -18.59 -12.98 -6.44
CA SER A 455 -18.51 -14.37 -5.98
C SER A 455 -17.08 -14.79 -5.67
N LEU A 456 -16.10 -14.37 -6.48
CA LEU A 456 -14.68 -14.60 -6.20
C LEU A 456 -14.26 -13.95 -4.88
N TYR A 457 -14.62 -12.68 -4.66
CA TYR A 457 -14.31 -11.99 -3.41
C TYR A 457 -15.02 -12.62 -2.20
N GLN A 458 -16.26 -13.08 -2.37
CA GLN A 458 -16.98 -13.81 -1.33
C GLN A 458 -16.30 -15.16 -1.03
N GLY A 459 -15.87 -15.90 -2.05
CA GLY A 459 -15.13 -17.17 -1.90
C GLY A 459 -13.85 -16.99 -1.10
N PHE A 460 -13.03 -15.98 -1.43
CA PHE A 460 -11.83 -15.64 -0.64
C PHE A 460 -12.18 -15.25 0.80
N SER A 461 -13.30 -14.53 1.00
CA SER A 461 -13.77 -14.13 2.32
C SER A 461 -14.17 -15.34 3.17
N LYS A 462 -14.90 -16.30 2.58
CA LYS A 462 -15.27 -17.58 3.22
C LYS A 462 -14.02 -18.42 3.54
N LEU A 463 -13.07 -18.51 2.61
CA LEU A 463 -11.81 -19.24 2.81
C LEU A 463 -11.00 -18.67 3.99
N ALA A 464 -10.94 -17.35 4.14
CA ALA A 464 -10.30 -16.73 5.30
C ALA A 464 -10.99 -17.12 6.62
N CYS A 465 -12.33 -17.18 6.64
CA CYS A 465 -13.08 -17.68 7.80
C CYS A 465 -12.75 -19.15 8.12
N ILE A 466 -12.64 -20.01 7.10
CA ILE A 466 -12.24 -21.42 7.26
C ILE A 466 -10.83 -21.52 7.85
N ILE A 467 -9.86 -20.78 7.30
CA ILE A 467 -8.48 -20.76 7.83
C ILE A 467 -8.46 -20.31 9.30
N MET A 468 -9.25 -19.30 9.66
CA MET A 468 -9.36 -18.87 11.05
C MET A 468 -9.96 -19.95 11.96
N ALA A 469 -10.95 -20.70 11.47
CA ALA A 469 -11.55 -21.80 12.22
C ALA A 469 -10.58 -22.97 12.40
N VAL A 470 -9.88 -23.38 11.33
CA VAL A 470 -8.88 -24.46 11.36
C VAL A 470 -7.72 -24.13 12.29
N ARG A 471 -7.14 -22.92 12.19
CA ARG A 471 -6.08 -22.48 13.11
C ARG A 471 -6.52 -22.60 14.56
N ARG A 472 -7.76 -22.20 14.85
CA ARG A 472 -8.30 -22.25 16.20
C ARG A 472 -8.56 -23.68 16.69
N LEU A 473 -8.94 -24.59 15.80
CA LEU A 473 -9.09 -26.01 16.12
C LEU A 473 -7.72 -26.64 16.43
N LEU A 474 -6.72 -26.34 15.61
CA LEU A 474 -5.34 -26.81 15.80
C LEU A 474 -4.71 -26.26 17.09
N ASP A 475 -5.04 -25.03 17.49
CA ASP A 475 -4.57 -24.47 18.77
C ASP A 475 -5.23 -25.12 20.00
N THR A 476 -6.31 -25.90 19.82
CA THR A 476 -7.05 -26.56 20.90
C THR A 476 -6.85 -28.07 20.99
N LEU A 477 -6.22 -28.66 19.97
CA LEU A 477 -5.73 -30.04 19.95
C LEU A 477 -4.28 -30.04 20.46
#